data_AF-A0A7Y8CNQ2-F1
#
_entry.id   AF-A0A7Y8CNQ2-F1
#
_cell.length_a   1.000
_cell.length_b   1.000
_cell.length_c   1.000
_cell.angle_alpha   90.00
_cell.angle_beta   90.00
_cell.angle_gamma   90.00
#
_symmetry.space_group_name_H-M   'P 1'
#
loop_
_entity.id
_entity.type
_entity.pdbx_description
1 polymer ?
#
loop_
_entity_poly.entity_id
_entity_poly.type
_entity_poly.pdbx_seq_one_letter_code
_entity_poly.pdbx_strand_id
1 'polypeptide(L)'
;EVLQRLGSKHVLVVHSKDGLDEFSLAAPTFVAELKNDQVTEYWVEPEDLGMKSQSLHGLAVESPAASLELIRDALGRRKTENGQKAAEMIVLNAGAALYAADHAY
;
A
#
# COMPACT_ATOMS: atom_id res chain seq x y z
N GLU A 1 -18.87 -3.75 -4.61
CA GLU A 1 -20.27 -4.04 -4.21
C GLU A 1 -20.47 -5.16 -3.16
N VAL A 2 -19.74 -6.28 -3.17
CA VAL A 2 -19.97 -7.39 -2.22
C VAL A 2 -19.86 -6.96 -0.75
N LEU A 3 -18.79 -6.25 -0.38
CA LEU A 3 -18.53 -5.84 1.00
C LEU A 3 -19.58 -4.86 1.55
N GLN A 4 -20.18 -4.04 0.69
CA GLN A 4 -21.30 -3.18 1.07
C GLN A 4 -22.51 -4.01 1.53
N ARG A 5 -22.86 -5.06 0.77
CA ARG A 5 -23.97 -5.97 1.10
C ARG A 5 -23.71 -6.78 2.38
N LEU A 6 -22.45 -6.99 2.73
CA LEU A 6 -22.03 -7.65 3.97
C LEU A 6 -21.96 -6.68 5.17
N GLY A 7 -22.25 -5.39 4.97
CA GLY A 7 -22.37 -4.40 6.04
C GLY A 7 -21.09 -3.59 6.33
N SER A 8 -20.06 -3.69 5.49
CA SER A 8 -18.86 -2.85 5.62
C SER A 8 -19.20 -1.36 5.44
N LYS A 9 -18.45 -0.49 6.13
CA LYS A 9 -18.70 0.97 6.15
C LYS A 9 -17.69 1.77 5.33
N HIS A 10 -16.42 1.43 5.46
CA HIS A 10 -15.33 2.04 4.72
C HIS A 10 -14.38 0.93 4.26
N VAL A 11 -14.15 0.83 2.95
CA VAL A 11 -13.33 -0.23 2.34
C VAL A 11 -12.55 0.33 1.17
N LEU A 12 -11.30 -0.09 1.03
CA LEU A 12 -10.53 0.03 -0.19
C LEU A 12 -10.30 -1.36 -0.79
N VAL A 13 -10.71 -1.56 -2.04
CA VAL A 13 -10.29 -2.70 -2.86
C VAL A 13 -9.30 -2.19 -3.89
N VAL A 14 -8.11 -2.78 -3.94
CA VAL A 14 -6.99 -2.23 -4.72
C VAL A 14 -6.36 -3.24 -5.65
N HIS A 15 -5.84 -2.74 -6.76
CA HIS A 15 -5.03 -3.51 -7.69
C HIS A 15 -4.06 -2.58 -8.41
N SER A 16 -2.76 -2.86 -8.31
CA SER A 16 -1.75 -2.04 -8.95
C SER A 16 -1.57 -2.39 -10.43
N LYS A 17 -1.17 -1.41 -11.24
CA LYS A 17 -0.97 -1.60 -12.68
C LYS A 17 0.20 -2.53 -13.02
N ASP A 18 1.14 -2.71 -12.11
CA ASP A 18 2.23 -3.71 -12.19
C ASP A 18 1.83 -5.09 -11.64
N GLY A 19 0.57 -5.29 -11.27
CA GLY A 19 -0.03 -6.60 -11.04
C GLY A 19 -0.08 -7.05 -9.57
N LEU A 20 0.18 -6.16 -8.62
CA LEU A 20 0.07 -6.45 -7.19
C LEU A 20 -1.38 -6.33 -6.71
N ASP A 21 -1.67 -7.00 -5.61
CA ASP A 21 -2.92 -6.93 -4.84
C ASP A 21 -2.85 -5.90 -3.69
N GLU A 22 -1.88 -4.99 -3.77
CA GLU A 22 -1.62 -3.92 -2.81
C GLU A 22 -1.26 -2.61 -3.54
N PHE A 23 -1.13 -1.50 -2.81
CA PHE A 23 -0.61 -0.27 -3.42
C PHE A 23 0.86 -0.44 -3.78
N SER A 24 1.24 -0.07 -5.01
CA SER A 24 2.62 -0.14 -5.50
C SER A 24 3.36 1.20 -5.39
N LEU A 25 4.65 1.13 -5.07
CA LEU A 25 5.58 2.26 -5.23
C LEU A 25 6.02 2.47 -6.68
N ALA A 26 5.86 1.48 -7.56
CA ALA A 26 6.41 1.51 -8.92
C ALA A 26 5.39 1.87 -9.99
N ALA A 27 4.09 1.85 -9.65
CA ALA A 27 3.02 2.03 -10.61
C ALA A 27 1.73 2.58 -9.95
N PRO A 28 0.86 3.25 -10.74
CA PRO A 28 -0.45 3.65 -10.26
C PRO A 28 -1.27 2.46 -9.77
N THR A 29 -2.04 2.69 -8.71
CA THR A 29 -2.94 1.70 -8.10
C THR A 29 -4.39 2.10 -8.35
N PHE A 30 -5.18 1.18 -8.90
CA PHE A 30 -6.61 1.37 -9.06
C PHE A 30 -7.30 1.06 -7.73
N VAL A 31 -8.18 1.95 -7.30
CA VAL A 31 -8.91 1.84 -6.03
C VAL A 31 -10.41 1.89 -6.31
N ALA A 32 -11.13 0.87 -5.84
CA ALA A 32 -12.57 0.93 -5.64
C ALA A 32 -12.84 1.14 -4.14
N GLU A 33 -13.27 2.33 -3.79
CA GLU A 33 -13.57 2.75 -2.42
C GLU A 33 -15.06 2.65 -2.15
N LEU A 34 -15.46 1.96 -1.08
CA LEU A 34 -16.78 2.11 -0.48
C LEU A 34 -16.66 3.08 0.68
N LYS A 35 -17.35 4.22 0.64
CA LYS A 35 -17.43 5.17 1.75
C LYS A 35 -18.75 5.94 1.68
N ASN A 36 -19.39 6.17 2.84
CA ASN A 36 -20.69 6.83 2.92
C ASN A 36 -21.75 6.20 2.00
N ASP A 37 -21.80 4.86 1.98
CA ASP A 37 -22.68 4.03 1.14
C ASP A 37 -22.56 4.24 -0.38
N GLN A 38 -21.49 4.92 -0.83
CA GLN A 38 -21.17 5.12 -2.23
C GLN A 38 -19.90 4.37 -2.60
N VAL A 39 -19.89 3.80 -3.81
CA VAL A 39 -18.68 3.23 -4.40
C VAL A 39 -18.12 4.24 -5.40
N THR A 40 -16.87 4.65 -5.19
CA THR A 40 -16.11 5.51 -6.09
C THR A 40 -14.87 4.78 -6.58
N GLU A 41 -14.50 5.05 -7.83
CA GLU A 41 -13.35 4.44 -8.48
C GLU A 41 -12.37 5.53 -8.91
N TYR A 42 -11.10 5.35 -8.59
CA TYR A 42 -10.05 6.31 -8.93
C TYR A 42 -8.68 5.63 -8.99
N TRP A 43 -7.71 6.38 -9.52
CA TRP A 43 -6.30 5.99 -9.53
C TRP A 43 -5.56 6.78 -8.46
N VAL A 44 -4.59 6.11 -7.84
CA VAL A 44 -3.63 6.73 -6.92
C VAL A 44 -2.22 6.45 -7.42
N GLU A 45 -1.46 7.50 -7.65
CA GLU A 45 -0.02 7.44 -7.90
C GLU A 45 0.75 7.73 -6.59
N PRO A 46 1.96 7.18 -6.37
CA PRO A 46 2.76 7.52 -5.20
C PRO A 46 2.94 9.03 -4.98
N GLU A 47 3.04 9.78 -6.08
CA GLU A 47 3.17 11.24 -6.10
C GLU A 47 1.95 11.98 -5.53
N ASP A 48 0.73 11.44 -5.67
CA ASP A 48 -0.48 12.02 -5.07
C ASP A 48 -0.40 12.07 -3.54
N LEU A 49 0.44 11.21 -2.96
CA LEU A 49 0.68 11.08 -1.53
C LEU A 49 2.01 11.68 -1.09
N GLY A 50 2.67 12.44 -1.98
CA GLY A 50 3.97 13.07 -1.72
C GLY A 50 5.15 12.09 -1.66
N MET A 51 4.97 10.87 -2.14
CA MET A 51 6.03 9.87 -2.27
C MET A 51 6.61 9.92 -3.69
N LYS A 52 7.84 9.42 -3.86
CA LYS A 52 8.42 9.28 -5.20
C LYS A 52 8.21 7.86 -5.68
N SER A 53 7.80 7.71 -6.92
CA SER A 53 7.76 6.40 -7.57
C SER A 53 9.17 5.77 -7.61
N GLN A 54 9.26 4.50 -7.24
CA GLN A 54 10.51 3.73 -7.15
C GLN A 54 10.34 2.33 -7.72
N SER A 55 11.38 1.77 -8.34
CA SER A 55 11.34 0.38 -8.80
C SER A 55 11.24 -0.60 -7.64
N LEU A 56 10.51 -1.70 -7.81
CA LEU A 56 10.41 -2.77 -6.81
C LEU A 56 11.69 -3.62 -6.67
N HIS A 57 12.73 -3.34 -7.45
CA HIS A 57 14.01 -4.04 -7.36
C HIS A 57 14.58 -3.93 -5.94
N GLY A 58 14.99 -5.07 -5.38
CA GLY A 58 15.50 -5.16 -4.00
C GLY A 58 14.41 -5.40 -2.94
N LEU A 59 13.13 -5.41 -3.29
CA LEU A 59 12.04 -5.78 -2.38
C LEU A 59 11.62 -7.25 -2.48
N ALA A 60 11.89 -7.91 -3.62
CA ALA A 60 11.71 -9.35 -3.76
C ALA A 60 12.76 -10.10 -2.92
N VAL A 61 12.33 -11.13 -2.19
CA VAL A 61 13.17 -11.91 -1.28
C VAL A 61 12.98 -13.41 -1.53
N GLU A 62 14.06 -14.18 -1.37
CA GLU A 62 14.11 -15.62 -1.67
C GLU A 62 13.85 -16.50 -0.44
N SER A 63 13.67 -15.91 0.76
CA SER A 63 13.40 -16.69 1.97
C SER A 63 12.67 -15.90 3.08
N PRO A 64 11.99 -16.59 4.00
CA PRO A 64 11.40 -15.95 5.19
C PRO A 64 12.42 -15.21 6.06
N ALA A 65 13.65 -15.73 6.16
CA ALA A 65 14.73 -15.07 6.92
C ALA A 65 15.15 -13.74 6.27
N ALA A 66 15.27 -13.71 4.93
CA ALA A 66 15.55 -12.48 4.20
C ALA A 66 14.41 -11.46 4.32
N SER A 67 13.15 -11.92 4.27
CA SER A 67 11.97 -11.07 4.52
C SER A 67 12.02 -10.43 5.91
N LEU A 68 12.31 -11.22 6.95
CA LEU A 68 12.40 -10.74 8.33
C LEU A 68 13.47 -9.66 8.48
N GLU A 69 14.66 -9.85 7.92
CA GLU A 69 15.74 -8.88 7.99
C GLU A 69 15.40 -7.58 7.25
N LEU A 70 14.74 -7.66 6.08
CA LEU A 70 14.27 -6.49 5.35
C LEU A 70 13.22 -5.70 6.15
N ILE A 71 12.24 -6.40 6.73
CA ILE A 71 11.20 -5.78 7.58
C ILE A 71 11.82 -5.12 8.82
N ARG A 72 12.78 -5.78 9.47
CA ARG A 72 13.51 -5.21 10.62
C ARG A 72 14.28 -3.95 10.26
N ASP A 73 14.87 -3.90 9.06
CA ASP A 73 15.54 -2.69 8.61
C ASP A 73 14.55 -1.55 8.32
N ALA A 74 13.46 -1.87 7.60
CA ALA A 74 12.40 -0.93 7.24
C ALA A 74 11.73 -0.27 8.46
N LEU A 75 11.41 -1.08 9.48
CA LEU A 75 10.79 -0.63 10.73
C LEU A 75 11.82 -0.15 11.77
N GLY A 76 13.11 -0.37 11.52
CA GLY A 76 14.20 -0.02 12.42
C GLY A 76 14.86 1.31 12.06
N ARG A 77 16.19 1.31 11.99
CA ARG A 77 16.98 2.51 11.67
C ARG A 77 17.16 2.76 10.18
N ARG A 78 16.59 1.91 9.30
CA ARG A 78 16.62 2.06 7.83
C ARG A 78 18.04 2.25 7.28
N LYS A 79 18.90 1.29 7.63
CA LYS A 79 20.34 1.30 7.35
C LYS A 79 20.64 1.08 5.87
N THR A 80 19.78 0.40 5.13
CA THR A 80 19.98 0.09 3.71
C THR A 80 18.99 0.84 2.81
N GLU A 81 19.35 1.02 1.54
CA GLU A 81 18.45 1.59 0.52
C GLU A 81 17.18 0.73 0.36
N ASN A 82 17.32 -0.60 0.36
CA ASN A 82 16.18 -1.51 0.29
C ASN A 82 15.28 -1.39 1.53
N GLY A 83 15.86 -1.20 2.72
CA GLY A 83 15.10 -0.94 3.95
C GLY A 83 14.33 0.37 3.91
N GLN A 84 14.91 1.43 3.37
CA GLN A 84 14.21 2.71 3.17
C GLN A 84 13.04 2.56 2.18
N LYS A 85 13.28 1.89 1.04
CA LYS A 85 12.25 1.62 0.04
C LYS A 85 11.13 0.72 0.59
N ALA A 86 11.48 -0.33 1.34
CA ALA A 86 10.50 -1.18 2.00
C ALA A 86 9.68 -0.40 3.03
N ALA A 87 10.28 0.54 3.75
CA ALA A 87 9.57 1.41 4.67
C ALA A 87 8.55 2.31 3.94
N GLU A 88 8.88 2.82 2.76
CA GLU A 88 7.93 3.58 1.95
C GLU A 88 6.75 2.73 1.48
N MET A 89 6.99 1.49 1.02
CA MET A 89 5.93 0.55 0.62
C MET A 89 4.99 0.23 1.79
N ILE A 90 5.57 0.05 2.99
CA ILE A 90 4.83 -0.17 4.24
C ILE A 90 4.00 1.07 4.60
N VAL A 91 4.58 2.27 4.54
CA VAL A 91 3.88 3.52 4.88
C VAL A 91 2.69 3.74 3.96
N LEU A 92 2.85 3.46 2.65
CA LEU A 92 1.78 3.59 1.67
C LEU A 92 0.58 2.69 2.02
N ASN A 93 0.81 1.39 2.22
CA ASN A 93 -0.26 0.43 2.52
C ASN A 93 -0.81 0.59 3.95
N ALA A 94 0.03 0.90 4.94
CA ALA A 94 -0.41 1.18 6.30
C ALA A 94 -1.23 2.46 6.38
N GLY A 95 -0.87 3.50 5.60
CA GLY A 95 -1.65 4.72 5.47
C GLY A 95 -3.05 4.44 4.92
N ALA A 96 -3.15 3.64 3.86
CA ALA A 96 -4.43 3.20 3.32
C ALA A 96 -5.27 2.42 4.34
N ALA A 97 -4.64 1.55 5.15
CA ALA A 97 -5.33 0.83 6.21
C ALA A 97 -5.84 1.76 7.32
N LEU A 98 -5.04 2.75 7.74
CA LEU A 98 -5.45 3.75 8.73
C LEU A 98 -6.58 4.65 8.21
N TYR A 99 -6.53 5.02 6.94
CA TYR A 99 -7.60 5.76 6.28
C TYR A 99 -8.90 4.95 6.23
N ALA A 100 -8.84 3.69 5.79
CA ALA A 100 -10.00 2.79 5.75
C ALA A 100 -10.57 2.48 7.14
N ALA A 101 -9.75 2.63 8.19
CA ALA A 101 -10.16 2.50 9.59
C ALA A 101 -10.69 3.82 10.21
N ASP A 102 -10.83 4.88 9.42
CA ASP A 102 -11.24 6.23 9.86
C ASP A 102 -10.32 6.82 10.96
N HIS A 103 -9.04 6.45 10.96
CA HIS A 103 -8.01 6.97 11.85
C HIS A 103 -7.14 8.08 11.21
N ALA A 104 -7.32 8.32 9.91
CA ALA A 104 -6.66 9.36 9.14
C ALA A 104 -7.63 9.95 8.09
N TYR A 105 -7.31 11.13 7.58
CA TYR A 105 -8.09 11.86 6.56
C TYR A 105 -7.42 11.77 5.20
#